data_AF-A0A183DKF5-F1
#
_entry.id   AF-A0A183DKF5-F1
#
_cell.length_a   1.000
_cell.length_b   1.000
_cell.length_c   1.000
_cell.angle_alpha   90.00
_cell.angle_beta   90.00
_cell.angle_gamma   90.00
#
_symmetry.space_group_name_H-M   'P 1'
#
loop_
_entity.id
_entity.type
_entity.pdbx_description
1 polymer ?
#
loop_
_entity_poly.entity_id
_entity_poly.type
_entity_poly.pdbx_seq_one_letter_code
_entity_poly.pdbx_strand_id
1 'polypeptide(L)'
;MSILHFLARNILSSFILSSLFSQNASAAVAQNGICDTSRDIFLRIEPSGNPQVYLHCISVGFGTLGVWQLESCPAGQIFFYSEQRCISVEQRIAQEMHELPVNSFI
;
A
#
# COMPACT_ATOMS: atom_id res chain seq x y z
N MET A 1 31.09 37.35 33.21
CA MET A 1 31.55 35.95 33.08
C MET A 1 30.45 35.03 33.62
N SER A 2 29.33 34.94 32.91
CA SER A 2 29.02 33.97 31.85
C SER A 2 28.54 32.60 32.37
N ILE A 3 27.55 32.63 33.26
CA ILE A 3 26.59 31.52 33.47
C ILE A 3 25.85 31.21 32.14
N LEU A 4 25.76 32.21 31.26
CA LEU A 4 25.23 32.13 29.89
C LEU A 4 25.99 31.14 28.99
N HIS A 5 27.26 30.81 29.28
CA HIS A 5 28.05 29.86 28.50
C HIS A 5 27.84 28.39 28.92
N PHE A 6 27.36 28.16 30.15
CA PHE A 6 27.15 26.80 30.66
C PHE A 6 25.82 26.20 30.16
N LEU A 7 24.80 27.04 30.00
CA LEU A 7 23.52 26.64 29.42
C LEU A 7 23.63 26.39 27.91
N ALA A 8 24.47 27.15 27.19
CA ALA A 8 24.65 26.98 25.75
C ALA A 8 25.26 25.62 25.35
N ARG A 9 26.17 25.05 26.16
CA ARG A 9 26.77 23.73 25.89
C ARG A 9 25.82 22.55 26.18
N ASN A 10 24.84 22.73 27.06
CA ASN A 10 23.93 21.64 27.44
C ASN A 10 22.63 21.61 26.61
N ILE A 11 22.26 22.75 26.00
CA ILE A 11 21.13 22.82 25.08
C ILE A 11 21.51 22.22 23.72
N LEU A 12 22.73 22.44 23.22
CA LEU A 12 23.23 21.85 21.96
C LEU A 12 23.30 20.31 22.00
N SER A 13 23.63 19.72 23.16
CA SER A 13 23.62 18.26 23.35
C SER A 13 22.22 17.66 23.29
N SER A 14 21.23 18.39 23.80
CA SER A 14 19.83 17.93 23.86
C SER A 14 19.14 17.98 22.49
N PHE A 15 19.51 18.93 21.63
CA PHE A 15 18.95 19.06 20.27
C PHE A 15 19.45 17.98 19.28
N ILE A 16 20.62 17.37 19.52
CA ILE A 16 21.10 16.25 18.70
C ILE A 16 20.38 14.95 19.06
N LEU A 17 19.88 14.81 20.30
CA LEU A 17 19.01 13.67 20.66
C LEU A 17 17.60 13.77 20.05
N SER A 18 17.06 14.97 19.82
CA SER A 18 15.71 15.13 19.26
C SER A 18 15.65 14.94 17.73
N SER A 19 16.80 14.96 17.03
CA SER A 19 16.85 14.86 15.57
C SER A 19 17.01 13.42 15.02
N LEU A 20 17.31 12.43 15.87
CA LEU A 20 17.38 11.01 15.46
C LEU A 20 16.06 10.24 15.61
N PHE A 21 15.05 10.82 16.24
CA PHE A 21 13.70 10.26 16.27
C PHE A 21 12.84 10.81 15.12
N SER A 22 13.45 10.98 13.94
CA SER A 22 12.70 10.80 12.69
C SER A 22 12.39 9.31 12.59
N GLN A 23 11.44 8.85 13.42
CA GLN A 23 10.87 7.53 13.25
C GLN A 23 10.15 7.56 11.91
N ASN A 24 10.82 7.00 10.91
CA ASN A 24 10.17 6.45 9.73
C ASN A 24 9.10 5.49 10.25
N ALA A 25 7.89 6.00 10.43
CA ALA A 25 6.72 5.17 10.61
C ALA A 25 6.47 4.49 9.26
N SER A 26 7.22 3.44 8.98
CA SER A 26 6.79 2.39 8.07
C SER A 26 5.63 1.69 8.75
N ALA A 27 4.48 2.37 8.78
CA ALA A 27 3.23 1.81 9.25
C ALA A 27 2.80 0.79 8.20
N ALA A 28 3.38 -0.40 8.24
CA ALA A 28 2.80 -1.59 7.64
C ALA A 28 1.55 -1.94 8.47
N VAL A 29 0.49 -1.14 8.33
CA VAL A 29 -0.84 -1.44 8.87
C VAL A 29 -1.52 -2.31 7.82
N ALA A 30 -1.27 -3.60 7.91
CA ALA A 30 -2.12 -4.60 7.28
C ALA A 30 -3.05 -5.14 8.38
N GLN A 31 -4.26 -4.56 8.49
CA GLN A 31 -5.52 -5.21 8.93
C GLN A 31 -6.55 -4.15 9.35
N ASN A 32 -7.68 -4.08 8.63
CA ASN A 32 -8.85 -3.23 8.89
C ASN A 32 -8.58 -1.71 8.96
N GLY A 33 -8.04 -1.15 7.88
CA GLY A 33 -8.03 0.30 7.68
C GLY A 33 -9.42 0.84 7.32
N ILE A 34 -9.73 2.05 7.78
CA ILE A 34 -10.84 2.85 7.26
C ILE A 34 -10.50 3.28 5.82
N CYS A 35 -11.50 3.33 4.96
CA CYS A 35 -11.40 3.81 3.59
C CYS A 35 -12.53 4.79 3.26
N ASP A 36 -12.39 5.54 2.16
CA ASP A 36 -13.44 6.41 1.63
C ASP A 36 -13.99 5.82 0.34
N THR A 37 -15.22 5.33 0.34
CA THR A 37 -15.85 4.64 -0.80
C THR A 37 -15.99 5.52 -2.04
N SER A 38 -15.81 6.85 -1.94
CA SER A 38 -15.86 7.77 -3.09
C SER A 38 -14.50 7.98 -3.74
N ARG A 39 -13.42 7.74 -3.00
CA ARG A 39 -12.03 7.93 -3.46
C ARG A 39 -11.34 6.60 -3.70
N ASP A 40 -11.65 5.62 -2.88
CA ASP A 40 -11.11 4.27 -2.88
C ASP A 40 -11.99 3.31 -3.71
N ILE A 41 -12.29 3.74 -4.94
CA ILE A 41 -13.14 2.97 -5.89
C ILE A 41 -12.44 1.75 -6.48
N PHE A 42 -11.11 1.69 -6.38
CA PHE A 42 -10.30 0.60 -6.91
C PHE A 42 -9.97 -0.42 -5.83
N LEU A 43 -10.04 -1.69 -6.20
CA LEU A 43 -9.54 -2.83 -5.43
C LEU A 43 -8.03 -2.70 -5.23
N ARG A 44 -7.55 -3.02 -4.03
CA ARG A 44 -6.13 -2.92 -3.70
C ARG A 44 -5.48 -4.29 -3.55
N ILE A 45 -4.19 -4.33 -3.85
CA ILE A 45 -3.35 -5.51 -3.62
C ILE A 45 -3.24 -5.72 -2.10
N GLU A 46 -3.36 -6.99 -1.69
CA GLU A 46 -3.13 -7.38 -0.31
C GLU A 46 -1.64 -7.18 0.06
N PRO A 47 -1.31 -6.47 1.16
CA PRO A 47 0.05 -6.04 1.46
C PRO A 47 1.01 -7.17 1.86
N SER A 48 0.52 -8.31 2.33
CA SER A 48 1.34 -9.50 2.62
C SER A 48 1.80 -10.22 1.36
N GLY A 49 1.30 -9.82 0.19
CA GLY A 49 1.71 -10.34 -1.11
C GLY A 49 1.00 -11.64 -1.50
N ASN A 50 -0.12 -11.98 -0.88
CA ASN A 50 -0.92 -13.13 -1.33
C ASN A 50 -1.74 -12.74 -2.58
N PRO A 51 -1.42 -13.26 -3.78
CA PRO A 51 -2.08 -12.85 -5.01
C PRO A 51 -3.50 -13.42 -5.16
N GLN A 52 -3.92 -14.33 -4.27
CA GLN A 52 -5.25 -14.93 -4.28
C GLN A 52 -6.27 -14.10 -3.49
N VAL A 53 -5.84 -13.00 -2.87
CA VAL A 53 -6.71 -12.12 -2.09
C VAL A 53 -6.47 -10.66 -2.47
N TYR A 54 -7.50 -9.85 -2.27
CA TYR A 54 -7.48 -8.42 -2.55
C TYR A 54 -8.31 -7.68 -1.50
N LEU A 55 -8.16 -6.36 -1.45
CA LEU A 55 -8.91 -5.50 -0.54
C LEU A 55 -9.97 -4.72 -1.31
N HIS A 56 -11.20 -4.76 -0.81
CA HIS A 56 -12.35 -4.02 -1.32
C HIS A 56 -12.86 -3.04 -0.25
N CYS A 57 -13.01 -1.77 -0.61
CA CYS A 57 -13.56 -0.77 0.29
C CYS A 57 -15.09 -0.89 0.34
N ILE A 58 -15.62 -1.41 1.44
CA ILE A 58 -17.07 -1.57 1.62
C ILE A 58 -17.64 -0.46 2.49
N SER A 59 -18.79 0.09 2.12
CA SER A 59 -19.46 1.13 2.92
C SER A 59 -19.96 0.55 4.25
N VAL A 60 -19.82 1.32 5.32
CA VAL A 60 -20.40 1.01 6.63
C VAL A 60 -21.73 1.73 6.87
N GLY A 61 -22.33 2.32 5.82
CA GLY A 61 -23.65 2.97 5.88
C GLY A 61 -23.64 4.40 6.43
N PHE A 62 -22.46 5.02 6.56
CA PHE A 62 -22.33 6.41 7.02
C PHE A 62 -21.61 7.26 5.97
N GLY A 63 -22.38 7.94 5.11
CA GLY A 63 -21.83 8.78 4.04
C GLY A 63 -20.89 7.98 3.14
N THR A 64 -19.65 8.46 3.01
CA THR A 64 -18.59 7.84 2.19
C THR A 64 -17.63 6.98 3.01
N LEU A 65 -17.90 6.81 4.31
CA LEU A 65 -17.06 6.02 5.20
C LEU A 65 -17.20 4.53 4.87
N GLY A 66 -16.06 3.87 4.73
CA GLY A 66 -15.97 2.43 4.52
C GLY A 66 -14.84 1.78 5.31
N VAL A 67 -14.75 0.46 5.17
CA VAL A 67 -13.66 -0.36 5.71
C VAL A 67 -13.09 -1.24 4.61
N TRP A 68 -11.77 -1.46 4.65
CA TRP A 68 -11.13 -2.43 3.77
C TRP A 68 -11.50 -3.85 4.19
N GLN A 69 -12.28 -4.53 3.36
CA GLN A 69 -12.59 -5.94 3.50
C GLN A 69 -11.63 -6.77 2.66
N LEU A 70 -11.10 -7.84 3.26
CA LEU A 70 -10.30 -8.82 2.54
C LEU A 70 -11.22 -9.80 1.82
N GLU A 71 -11.06 -9.89 0.50
CA GLU A 71 -11.81 -10.80 -0.36
C GLU A 71 -10.86 -11.76 -1.08
N SER A 72 -11.36 -12.96 -1.39
CA SER A 72 -10.59 -14.01 -2.07
C SER A 72 -11.02 -14.16 -3.51
N CYS A 73 -10.05 -14.36 -4.40
CA CYS A 73 -10.31 -14.79 -5.77
C CYS A 73 -10.83 -16.24 -5.82
N PRO A 74 -11.60 -16.59 -6.85
CA PRO A 74 -11.97 -17.97 -7.14
C PRO A 74 -10.74 -18.89 -7.27
N ALA A 75 -10.95 -20.20 -7.05
CA ALA A 75 -9.87 -21.18 -7.13
C ALA A 75 -9.17 -21.14 -8.51
N GLY A 76 -7.83 -21.10 -8.50
CA GLY A 76 -7.01 -21.04 -9.71
C GLY A 76 -6.91 -19.66 -10.36
N GLN A 77 -7.48 -18.62 -9.74
CA GLN A 77 -7.36 -17.24 -10.19
C GLN A 77 -6.51 -16.40 -9.23
N ILE A 78 -5.92 -15.35 -9.78
CA ILE A 78 -5.15 -14.35 -9.03
C ILE A 78 -5.68 -12.96 -9.32
N PHE A 79 -5.60 -12.07 -8.33
CA PHE A 79 -6.01 -10.69 -8.47
C PHE A 79 -5.01 -9.93 -9.34
N PHE A 80 -5.51 -9.28 -10.39
CA PHE A 80 -4.70 -8.47 -11.29
C PHE A 80 -5.13 -7.01 -11.22
N TYR A 81 -4.29 -6.18 -10.59
CA TYR A 81 -4.62 -4.80 -10.27
C TYR A 81 -4.92 -3.94 -11.52
N SER A 82 -4.21 -4.14 -12.63
CA SER A 82 -4.42 -3.38 -13.87
C SER A 82 -5.81 -3.58 -14.46
N GLU A 83 -6.43 -4.74 -14.24
CA GLU A 83 -7.76 -5.06 -14.73
C GLU A 83 -8.84 -5.02 -13.65
N GLN A 84 -8.45 -4.75 -12.40
CA GLN A 84 -9.36 -4.64 -11.26
C GLN A 84 -10.25 -5.89 -11.09
N ARG A 85 -9.69 -7.08 -11.37
CA ARG A 85 -10.43 -8.35 -11.30
C ARG A 85 -9.52 -9.55 -11.07
N CYS A 86 -10.14 -10.67 -10.71
CA CYS A 86 -9.47 -11.97 -10.68
C CYS A 86 -9.42 -12.56 -12.09
N ILE A 87 -8.23 -13.00 -12.51
CA ILE A 87 -8.00 -13.66 -13.81
C ILE A 87 -7.30 -14.98 -13.60
N SER A 88 -7.46 -15.91 -14.54
CA SER A 88 -6.72 -17.17 -14.52
C SER A 88 -5.27 -16.97 -14.98
N VAL A 89 -4.40 -17.90 -14.61
CA VAL A 89 -2.99 -17.89 -15.02
C VAL A 89 -2.87 -17.96 -16.55
N GLU A 90 -3.74 -18.74 -17.21
CA GLU A 90 -3.78 -18.85 -18.67
C GLU A 90 -4.10 -17.51 -19.34
N GLN A 91 -5.03 -16.73 -18.77
CA GLN A 91 -5.36 -15.40 -19.29
C GLN A 91 -4.17 -14.45 -19.18
N ARG A 92 -3.46 -14.48 -18.05
CA ARG A 92 -2.25 -13.68 -17.84
C ARG A 92 -1.16 -14.03 -18.86
N ILE A 93 -0.93 -15.33 -19.10
CA ILE A 93 0.02 -15.80 -20.10
C ILE A 93 -0.38 -15.35 -21.50
N ALA A 94 -1.67 -15.45 -21.85
CA ALA A 94 -2.16 -15.02 -23.16
C ALA A 94 -1.96 -13.52 -23.41
N GLN A 95 -2.13 -12.67 -22.38
CA GLN A 95 -1.81 -11.24 -22.48
C GLN A 95 -0.32 -10.96 -22.66
N GLU A 96 0.52 -11.67 -21.92
CA GLU A 96 1.98 -11.54 -22.06
C GLU A 96 2.46 -11.99 -23.44
N MET A 97 1.80 -12.98 -24.05
CA MET A 97 2.06 -13.40 -25.43
C MET A 97 1.59 -12.40 -26.49
N HIS A 98 0.62 -11.53 -26.18
CA HIS A 98 0.19 -10.46 -27.10
C HIS A 98 1.15 -9.25 -27.10
N GLU A 99 1.99 -9.10 -26.09
CA GLU A 99 3.05 -8.08 -26.04
C GLU A 99 4.39 -8.55 -26.66
N LEU A 100 4.43 -9.71 -27.32
CA LEU A 100 5.62 -10.11 -28.07
C LEU A 100 5.90 -9.07 -29.18
N PRO A 101 7.11 -8.48 -29.22
CA PRO A 101 7.42 -7.45 -30.19
C PRO A 101 7.38 -8.05 -31.60
N VAL A 102 6.45 -7.56 -32.42
CA VAL A 102 6.33 -7.88 -33.86
C VAL A 102 7.61 -7.54 -34.65
N ASN A 103 8.57 -6.85 -34.03
CA ASN A 103 9.79 -6.34 -34.67
C ASN A 103 11.06 -7.20 -34.48
N SER A 104 10.99 -8.46 -34.08
CA SER A 104 12.17 -9.36 -34.06
C SER A 104 12.35 -10.23 -35.32
N PHE A 105 11.50 -10.02 -36.34
CA PHE A 105 11.53 -10.76 -37.61
C PHE A 105 11.62 -9.82 -38.83
N ILE A 106 12.59 -8.89 -38.86
CA ILE A 106 13.13 -8.33 -40.12
C ILE A 106 14.64 -8.13 -39.95
#